data_AF-A0AAW1NGD1-F1
#
_entry.id   AF-A0AAW1NGD1-F1
#
_cell.length_a   1.000
_cell.length_b   1.000
_cell.length_c   1.000
_cell.angle_alpha   90.00
_cell.angle_beta   90.00
_cell.angle_gamma   90.00
#
_symmetry.space_group_name_H-M   'P 1'
#
loop_
_entity.id
_entity.type
_entity.pdbx_description
1 polymer ?
#
loop_
_entity_poly.entity_id
_entity_poly.type
_entity_poly.pdbx_seq_one_letter_code
_entity_poly.pdbx_strand_id
1 'polypeptide(L)' 'MKNPVNPHKPHIEMSFYEDFSVRGIRVDRVQPAIVGCSFTVPPRLIDMNGNLPSGAIANLVDEVGYSVISEEGLPMSV' A
#
# COMPACT_ATOMS: atom_id res chain seq x y z
N MET A 1 -15.29 17.89 25.90
CA MET A 1 -14.68 18.79 24.90
C MET A 1 -14.18 17.90 23.75
N LYS A 2 -14.89 17.86 22.61
CA LYS A 2 -14.42 17.11 21.44
C LYS A 2 -13.42 18.00 20.71
N ASN A 3 -12.14 17.65 20.72
CA ASN A 3 -11.18 18.31 19.83
C ASN A 3 -11.67 18.10 18.39
N PRO A 4 -11.71 19.14 17.55
CA PRO A 4 -11.97 18.94 16.13
C PRO A 4 -10.84 18.09 15.57
N VAL A 5 -11.12 16.83 15.27
CA VAL A 5 -10.23 16.01 14.46
C VAL A 5 -10.29 16.63 13.07
N ASN A 6 -9.20 17.26 12.63
CA ASN A 6 -9.12 17.73 11.26
C ASN A 6 -9.32 16.52 10.34
N PRO A 7 -10.25 16.59 9.37
CA PRO A 7 -10.43 15.50 8.42
C PRO A 7 -9.12 15.30 7.65
N HIS A 8 -8.76 14.03 7.46
CA HIS A 8 -7.67 13.64 6.57
C HIS A 8 -7.87 14.30 5.21
N LYS A 9 -6.78 14.79 4.62
CA LYS A 9 -6.77 15.40 3.29
C LYS A 9 -6.25 14.37 2.29
N PRO A 10 -7.13 13.72 1.51
CA PRO A 10 -6.70 12.75 0.50
C PRO A 10 -5.69 13.38 -0.46
N HIS A 11 -4.67 12.62 -0.84
CA HIS A 11 -3.61 13.03 -1.78
C HIS A 11 -2.63 14.11 -1.27
N ILE A 12 -2.78 14.61 -0.04
CA ILE A 12 -1.83 15.54 0.59
C ILE A 12 -1.13 14.88 1.78
N GLU A 13 -1.88 14.11 2.56
CA GLU A 13 -1.40 13.41 3.74
C GLU A 13 -1.59 11.91 3.55
N MET A 14 -0.64 11.09 4.02
CA MET A 14 -0.88 9.64 4.08
C MET A 14 -1.93 9.34 5.14
N SER A 15 -2.91 8.53 4.78
CA SER A 15 -3.89 8.01 5.74
C SER A 15 -3.20 7.03 6.70
N PHE A 16 -3.85 6.80 7.85
CA PHE A 16 -3.38 5.76 8.78
C PHE A 16 -3.24 4.40 8.08
N TYR A 17 -4.16 4.08 7.17
CA TYR A 17 -4.11 2.84 6.42
C TYR A 17 -2.89 2.78 5.49
N GLU A 18 -2.65 3.83 4.70
CA GLU A 18 -1.51 3.94 3.78
C GLU A 18 -0.16 3.79 4.51
N ASP A 19 -0.07 4.39 5.70
CA ASP A 19 1.14 4.30 6.53
C ASP A 19 1.44 2.84 6.93
N PHE A 20 0.43 1.98 7.12
CA PHE A 20 0.66 0.55 7.42
C PHE A 20 0.72 -0.34 6.18
N SER A 21 -0.03 -0.03 5.11
CA SER A 21 -0.11 -0.86 3.91
C SER A 21 1.20 -0.87 3.13
N VAL A 22 1.94 0.24 3.12
CA VAL A 22 3.22 0.32 2.41
C VAL A 22 4.40 -0.20 3.26
N ARG A 23 4.39 0.06 4.57
CA ARG A 23 5.53 -0.30 5.45
C ARG A 23 5.81 -1.79 5.57
N GLY A 24 4.82 -2.65 5.31
CA GLY A 24 5.00 -4.10 5.34
C GLY A 24 5.68 -4.67 4.09
N ILE A 25 5.81 -3.87 3.02
CA ILE A 25 6.33 -4.32 1.72
C ILE A 25 7.86 -4.32 1.74
N ARG A 26 8.44 -5.46 1.37
CA ARG A 26 9.88 -5.58 1.07
C ARG A 26 10.05 -6.09 -0.34
N VAL A 27 10.66 -5.27 -1.21
CA VAL A 27 11.00 -5.68 -2.56
C VAL A 27 12.14 -6.69 -2.50
N ASP A 28 11.90 -7.88 -3.03
CA ASP A 28 12.90 -8.96 -3.07
C ASP A 28 13.56 -9.07 -4.46
N ARG A 29 12.83 -8.73 -5.54
CA ARG A 29 13.34 -8.78 -6.92
C ARG A 29 12.62 -7.77 -7.81
N VAL A 30 13.38 -7.12 -8.68
CA VAL A 30 12.85 -6.28 -9.77
C VAL A 30 13.43 -6.76 -11.09
N GLN A 31 12.57 -6.94 -12.08
CA GLN A 31 12.88 -7.29 -13.46
C GLN A 31 11.91 -6.57 -14.40
N PRO A 32 12.23 -6.49 -15.70
CA PRO A 32 11.26 -6.03 -16.69
C PRO A 32 9.94 -6.80 -16.56
N ALA A 33 8.84 -6.07 -16.39
CA ALA A 33 7.48 -6.57 -16.21
C ALA A 33 7.24 -7.48 -14.98
N ILE A 34 8.19 -7.61 -14.05
CA ILE A 34 8.04 -8.45 -12.85
C ILE A 34 8.65 -7.76 -11.63
N VAL A 35 7.82 -7.49 -10.63
CA VAL A 35 8.26 -7.13 -9.28
C VAL A 35 7.85 -8.25 -8.33
N GLY A 36 8.82 -8.78 -7.59
CA GLY A 36 8.62 -9.74 -6.52
C GLY A 36 8.84 -9.07 -5.17
N CYS A 37 7.90 -9.24 -4.24
CA CYS A 37 7.99 -8.70 -2.89
C CYS A 37 7.45 -9.68 -1.85
N SER A 38 7.96 -9.53 -0.64
CA SER A 38 7.41 -10.12 0.58
C SER A 38 6.61 -9.06 1.32
N PHE A 39 5.51 -9.47 1.96
CA PHE A 39 4.69 -8.59 2.78
C PHE A 39 4.55 -9.16 4.19
N THR A 40 5.07 -8.43 5.19
CA THR A 40 4.80 -8.77 6.59
C THR A 40 3.51 -8.09 7.02
N VAL A 41 2.47 -8.87 7.29
CA VAL A 41 1.16 -8.34 7.68
C VAL A 41 1.26 -7.63 9.03
N PRO A 42 1.05 -6.30 9.10
CA PRO A 42 1.04 -5.59 10.37
C PRO A 42 -0.14 -6.04 11.25
N PRO A 43 0.01 -6.18 12.57
CA PRO A 43 -1.09 -6.57 13.47
C PRO A 43 -2.31 -5.64 13.45
N ARG A 44 -2.17 -4.43 12.89
CA ARG A 44 -3.26 -3.44 12.75
C ARG A 44 -4.07 -3.63 11.45
N LEU A 45 -3.61 -4.51 10.56
CA LEU A 45 -4.25 -4.82 9.28
C LEU A 45 -4.86 -6.23 9.24
N ILE A 46 -4.89 -6.96 10.36
CA ILE A 46 -5.55 -8.26 10.45
C ILE A 46 -7.02 -8.09 10.85
N ASP A 47 -7.87 -9.00 10.38
CA ASP A 47 -9.26 -9.13 10.79
C ASP A 47 -9.39 -9.86 12.15
N MET A 48 -10.64 -10.09 12.57
CA MET A 48 -10.95 -10.81 13.82
C MET A 48 -10.44 -12.25 13.85
N ASN A 49 -10.15 -12.85 12.70
CA ASN A 49 -9.62 -14.20 12.56
C ASN A 49 -8.08 -14.21 12.41
N GLY A 50 -7.43 -13.04 12.44
CA GLY A 50 -5.99 -12.91 12.27
C GLY A 50 -5.52 -12.93 10.82
N ASN A 51 -6.43 -12.80 9.85
CA ASN A 51 -6.11 -12.80 8.42
C ASN A 51 -6.06 -11.38 7.85
N LEU A 52 -5.27 -11.17 6.79
CA LEU A 52 -5.34 -9.92 6.04
C LEU A 52 -6.68 -9.87 5.27
N PRO A 53 -7.53 -8.83 5.45
CA PRO A 53 -8.79 -8.69 4.72
C PRO A 53 -8.58 -8.68 3.20
N SER A 54 -9.53 -9.23 2.45
CA SER A 54 -9.48 -9.28 0.99
C SER A 54 -9.31 -7.91 0.32
N GLY A 55 -9.95 -6.87 0.85
CA GLY A 55 -9.79 -5.50 0.37
C GLY A 55 -8.37 -4.96 0.56
N ALA A 56 -7.71 -5.33 1.67
CA ALA A 56 -6.32 -4.94 1.91
C ALA A 56 -5.35 -5.70 1.00
N ILE A 57 -5.64 -6.97 0.70
CA ILE A 57 -4.90 -7.75 -0.30
C ILE A 57 -5.02 -7.11 -1.69
N ALA A 58 -6.24 -6.75 -2.11
CA ALA A 58 -6.47 -6.12 -3.40
C ALA A 58 -5.70 -4.80 -3.54
N ASN A 59 -5.72 -3.97 -2.50
CA ASN A 59 -4.95 -2.73 -2.46
C ASN A 59 -3.43 -2.99 -2.53
N LEU A 60 -2.91 -4.01 -1.83
CA LEU A 60 -1.50 -4.37 -1.91
C LEU A 60 -1.10 -4.79 -3.33
N VAL A 61 -1.94 -5.58 -3.99
CA VAL A 61 -1.71 -6.01 -5.38
C VAL A 61 -1.75 -4.84 -6.36
N ASP A 62 -2.66 -3.87 -6.14
CA ASP A 62 -2.75 -2.66 -6.95
C ASP A 62 -1.49 -1.78 -6.83
N GLU A 63 -1.07 -1.47 -5.60
CA GLU A 63 0.15 -0.68 -5.31
C GLU A 63 1.41 -1.31 -5.91
N VAL A 64 1.61 -2.63 -5.71
CA VAL A 64 2.76 -3.33 -6.27
C VAL A 64 2.64 -3.48 -7.79
N GLY A 65 1.45 -3.74 -8.31
CA GLY A 65 1.19 -3.86 -9.74
C GLY A 65 1.50 -2.55 -10.49
N TYR A 66 1.15 -1.42 -9.89
CA TYR A 66 1.48 -0.10 -10.42
C TYR A 66 3.01 0.11 -10.56
N SER A 67 3.80 -0.40 -9.61
CA SER A 67 5.27 -0.31 -9.68
C SER A 67 5.88 -1.06 -10.88
N VAL A 68 5.19 -2.07 -11.43
CA VAL A 68 5.63 -2.82 -12.60
C VAL A 68 5.50 -2.00 -13.89
N ILE A 69 4.49 -1.11 -13.94
CA ILE A 69 4.21 -0.26 -15.11
C ILE A 69 5.10 0.99 -15.10
N SER A 70 5.58 1.39 -13.91
CA SER A 70 6.54 2.48 -13.76
C SER A 70 7.95 2.02 -14.20
N GLU A 71 8.18 1.93 -15.51
CA GLU A 71 9.55 1.87 -16.04
C GLU A 71 10.29 3.17 -15.66
N GLU A 72 11.48 3.04 -15.08
CA GLU A 72 12.31 4.16 -14.65
C GLU A 72 12.47 5.21 -15.77
N GLY A 73 11.81 6.37 -15.60
CA GLY A 73 12.05 7.57 -16.41
C GLY A 73 10.95 8.02 -17.37
N LEU A 74 9.86 7.26 -17.52
CA LEU A 74 8.71 7.72 -18.32
C LEU A 74 7.65 8.34 -17.41
N PRO A 75 7.19 9.58 -17.67
CA PRO A 75 6.06 10.15 -16.94
C PRO A 75 4.85 9.26 -17.21
N MET A 76 4.20 8.83 -16.13
CA MET A 76 2.95 8.09 -16.27
C MET A 76 1.92 8.98 -16.93
N SER A 77 1.52 8.57 -18.13
CA SER A 77 0.40 9.16 -18.86
C SER A 77 -0.88 8.78 -18.10
N VAL A 78 -1.40 9.73 -17.32
CA VAL A 78 -2.78 9.72 -16.83
C VAL A 78 -3.69 10.49 -17.77
#